data_AF-A0A1G8A159-F1
#
_entry.id   AF-A0A1G8A159-F1
#
_cell.length_a   1.000
_cell.length_b   1.000
_cell.length_c   1.000
_cell.angle_alpha   90.00
_cell.angle_beta   90.00
_cell.angle_gamma   90.00
#
_symmetry.space_group_name_H-M   'P 1'
#
loop_
_entity.id
_entity.type
_entity.pdbx_description
1 polymer ?
#
loop_
_entity_poly.entity_id
_entity_poly.type
_entity_poly.pdbx_seq_one_letter_code
_entity_poly.pdbx_strand_id
1 'polypeptide(L)'
;MPRRPLLALLALITLSGCGSGSALSQAAIDQAARQGVAPDLMYVVDLPGYELAEQSVGAVNEEGFGAVYTAAGGKQVELRVDRPPYKCVGTCERDGDGWYTEHEDRQEYVAVRTDHYVRLVAPAGQVDRAVLKEAAEGARPAVGDGTPAPDERGDGTPAPPRSPVERGDLPENGDGAPIQPTGAGG
;
A
#
# COMPACT_ATOMS: atom_id res chain seq x y z
N MET A 1 22.41 -32.54 53.33
CA MET A 1 21.61 -31.29 53.12
C MET A 1 22.51 -30.13 53.56
N PRO A 2 22.63 -28.98 52.86
CA PRO A 2 21.74 -28.31 51.87
C PRO A 2 22.37 -28.22 50.43
N ARG A 3 21.68 -28.23 49.27
CA ARG A 3 20.64 -27.36 48.63
C ARG A 3 21.10 -25.90 48.52
N ARG A 4 21.52 -25.35 47.36
CA ARG A 4 20.81 -24.97 46.10
C ARG A 4 21.63 -23.79 45.49
N PRO A 5 21.33 -23.19 44.31
CA PRO A 5 20.72 -23.72 43.09
C PRO A 5 21.44 -23.29 41.79
N LEU A 6 21.24 -24.12 40.76
CA LEU A 6 21.05 -23.81 39.34
C LEU A 6 21.00 -22.31 38.96
N LEU A 7 22.04 -21.79 38.29
CA LEU A 7 21.94 -20.56 37.51
C LEU A 7 21.13 -20.87 36.24
N ALA A 8 19.91 -20.34 36.18
CA ALA A 8 19.11 -20.32 34.97
C ALA A 8 19.74 -19.33 33.98
N LEU A 9 20.29 -19.85 32.88
CA LEU A 9 20.69 -19.04 31.74
C LEU A 9 19.40 -18.62 31.01
N LEU A 10 18.90 -17.44 31.33
CA LEU A 10 17.82 -16.80 30.58
C LEU A 10 18.40 -16.34 29.23
N ALA A 11 18.27 -17.18 28.21
CA ALA A 11 18.53 -16.79 26.83
C ALA A 11 17.41 -15.85 26.39
N LEU A 12 17.66 -14.55 26.48
CA LEU A 12 16.80 -13.49 25.97
C LEU A 12 16.89 -13.54 24.43
N ILE A 13 15.94 -14.23 23.79
CA ILE A 13 15.80 -14.21 22.33
C ILE A 13 15.12 -12.88 21.97
N THR A 14 15.91 -11.88 21.61
CA THR A 14 15.40 -10.64 21.01
C THR A 14 15.16 -10.89 19.52
N LEU A 15 13.96 -11.38 19.17
CA LEU A 15 13.45 -11.21 17.82
C LEU A 15 13.07 -9.74 17.65
N SER A 16 14.00 -8.92 17.21
CA SER A 16 13.70 -7.66 16.54
C SER A 16 13.14 -7.98 15.16
N GLY A 17 11.88 -8.42 15.11
CA GLY A 17 11.11 -8.40 13.88
C GLY A 17 10.86 -6.94 13.53
N CYS A 18 11.62 -6.40 12.59
CA CYS A 18 11.24 -5.17 11.88
C CYS A 18 10.08 -5.56 10.97
N GLY A 19 8.88 -5.67 11.54
CA GLY A 19 7.65 -5.63 10.77
C GLY A 19 7.50 -4.19 10.31
N SER A 20 8.05 -3.90 9.14
CA SER A 20 7.93 -2.59 8.49
C SER A 20 6.48 -2.45 8.02
N GLY A 21 5.58 -2.14 8.95
CA GLY A 21 4.31 -1.54 8.61
C GLY A 21 4.59 -0.14 8.07
N SER A 22 5.16 -0.05 6.87
CA SER A 22 5.73 1.16 6.30
C SER A 22 4.63 2.21 6.17
N ALA A 23 4.70 3.25 7.01
CA ALA A 23 3.87 4.43 6.81
C ALA A 23 4.18 5.01 5.42
N LEU A 24 3.17 5.56 4.76
CA LEU A 24 3.40 6.26 3.50
C LEU A 24 4.31 7.47 3.72
N SER A 25 5.26 7.69 2.82
CA SER A 25 5.98 8.96 2.75
C SER A 25 5.01 10.11 2.45
N GLN A 26 5.34 11.30 2.95
CA GLN A 26 4.55 12.51 2.67
C GLN A 26 4.44 12.76 1.16
N ALA A 27 5.49 12.45 0.39
CA ALA A 27 5.48 12.58 -1.05
C ALA A 27 4.44 11.67 -1.73
N ALA A 28 4.27 10.43 -1.23
CA ALA A 28 3.25 9.51 -1.73
C ALA A 28 1.84 9.98 -1.36
N ILE A 29 1.65 10.48 -0.13
CA ILE A 29 0.38 11.06 0.34
C ILE A 29 -0.02 12.26 -0.54
N ASP A 30 0.89 13.22 -0.72
CA ASP A 30 0.65 14.41 -1.54
C ASP A 30 0.35 14.02 -3.00
N GLN A 31 1.02 13.00 -3.52
CA GLN A 31 0.80 12.51 -4.87
C GLN A 31 -0.58 11.86 -5.02
N ALA A 32 -1.00 11.01 -4.08
CA ALA A 32 -2.33 10.42 -4.06
C ALA A 32 -3.42 11.50 -3.96
N ALA A 33 -3.25 12.49 -3.09
CA ALA A 33 -4.17 13.61 -2.94
C ALA A 33 -4.32 14.40 -4.25
N ARG A 34 -3.21 14.67 -4.97
CA ARG A 34 -3.25 15.31 -6.30
C ARG A 34 -3.98 14.49 -7.35
N GLN A 35 -4.06 13.18 -7.18
CA GLN A 35 -4.81 12.28 -8.07
C GLN A 35 -6.30 12.17 -7.71
N GLY A 36 -6.75 12.83 -6.63
CA GLY A 36 -8.15 12.84 -6.20
C GLY A 36 -8.49 11.82 -5.11
N VAL A 37 -7.49 11.15 -4.52
CA VAL A 37 -7.74 10.24 -3.39
C VAL A 37 -8.23 11.01 -2.17
N ALA A 38 -9.33 10.56 -1.57
CA ALA A 38 -9.82 11.09 -0.32
C ALA A 38 -8.85 10.75 0.84
N PRO A 39 -8.40 11.73 1.65
CA PRO A 39 -7.44 11.48 2.72
C PRO A 39 -7.89 10.42 3.73
N ASP A 40 -9.19 10.33 4.03
CA ASP A 40 -9.80 9.35 4.91
C ASP A 40 -9.83 7.92 4.33
N LEU A 41 -9.52 7.74 3.03
CA LEU A 41 -9.43 6.44 2.38
C LEU A 41 -7.98 5.98 2.15
N MET A 42 -6.98 6.79 2.51
CA MET A 42 -5.57 6.37 2.43
C MET A 42 -5.25 5.43 3.60
N TYR A 43 -5.00 4.16 3.31
CA TYR A 43 -4.73 3.12 4.31
C TYR A 43 -3.45 2.35 4.01
N VAL A 44 -2.84 1.81 5.05
CA VAL A 44 -1.77 0.83 4.96
C VAL A 44 -2.12 -0.42 5.77
N VAL A 45 -1.55 -1.55 5.39
CA VAL A 45 -1.73 -2.85 6.06
C VAL A 45 -0.37 -3.40 6.47
N ASP A 46 -0.36 -4.29 7.46
CA ASP A 46 0.81 -5.11 7.76
C ASP A 46 0.66 -6.46 7.04
N LEU A 47 1.63 -6.81 6.20
CA LEU A 47 1.64 -8.05 5.41
C LEU A 47 3.01 -8.72 5.58
N PRO A 48 3.11 -9.80 6.37
CA PRO A 48 4.38 -10.45 6.65
C PRO A 48 5.17 -10.85 5.40
N GLY A 49 6.38 -10.32 5.27
CA GLY A 49 7.27 -10.60 4.14
C GLY A 49 6.97 -9.82 2.87
N TYR A 50 6.02 -8.88 2.91
CA TYR A 50 5.73 -7.95 1.83
C TYR A 50 6.09 -6.53 2.23
N GLU A 51 6.55 -5.75 1.25
CA GLU A 51 6.87 -4.34 1.40
C GLU A 51 5.99 -3.50 0.47
N LEU A 52 5.53 -2.35 0.97
CA LEU A 52 4.74 -1.41 0.18
C LEU A 52 5.58 -0.82 -0.95
N ALA A 53 5.11 -0.98 -2.18
CA ALA A 53 5.67 -0.30 -3.33
C ALA A 53 5.07 1.11 -3.44
N GLU A 54 5.63 2.10 -2.76
CA GLU A 54 5.04 3.46 -2.68
C GLU A 54 4.75 4.09 -4.06
N GLN A 55 5.54 3.77 -5.09
CA GLN A 55 5.30 4.27 -6.45
C GLN A 55 4.01 3.73 -7.10
N SER A 56 3.39 2.70 -6.53
CA SER A 56 2.11 2.14 -6.96
C SER A 56 0.90 2.84 -6.34
N VAL A 57 1.14 3.72 -5.37
CA VAL A 57 0.08 4.44 -4.66
C VAL A 57 -0.65 5.39 -5.60
N GLY A 58 -1.98 5.33 -5.59
CA GLY A 58 -2.78 6.24 -6.41
C GLY A 58 -4.28 6.09 -6.27
N ALA A 59 -4.98 6.87 -7.10
CA ALA A 59 -6.44 6.90 -7.13
C ALA A 59 -7.03 5.65 -7.77
N VAL A 60 -8.16 5.22 -7.20
CA VAL A 60 -8.98 4.12 -7.68
C VAL A 60 -10.43 4.58 -7.68
N ASN A 61 -11.15 4.34 -8.78
CA ASN A 61 -12.49 4.90 -9.00
C ASN A 61 -12.51 6.43 -8.84
N GLU A 62 -13.48 6.97 -8.11
CA GLU A 62 -13.72 8.41 -7.99
C GLU A 62 -12.78 9.05 -6.95
N GLU A 63 -12.76 8.51 -5.73
CA GLU A 63 -11.95 9.04 -4.62
C GLU A 63 -11.19 7.96 -3.83
N GLY A 64 -11.29 6.69 -4.28
CA GLY A 64 -10.70 5.54 -3.60
C GLY A 64 -9.18 5.49 -3.72
N PHE A 65 -8.58 4.66 -2.87
CA PHE A 65 -7.13 4.50 -2.75
C PHE A 65 -6.70 3.10 -3.19
N GLY A 66 -5.58 3.02 -3.89
CA GLY A 66 -4.96 1.77 -4.29
C GLY A 66 -3.46 1.76 -4.02
N ALA A 67 -2.93 0.58 -3.70
CA ALA A 67 -1.51 0.35 -3.55
C ALA A 67 -1.17 -1.13 -3.82
N VAL A 68 0.10 -1.42 -4.09
CA VAL A 68 0.62 -2.78 -4.26
C VAL A 68 1.71 -3.05 -3.23
N TYR A 69 1.62 -4.21 -2.57
CA TYR A 69 2.64 -4.75 -1.70
C TYR A 69 3.39 -5.85 -2.46
N THR A 70 4.72 -5.86 -2.38
CA THR A 70 5.57 -6.76 -3.16
C THR A 70 6.47 -7.58 -2.26
N ALA A 71 6.77 -8.81 -2.67
CA ALA A 71 7.73 -9.68 -2.00
C ALA A 71 8.67 -10.33 -3.01
N ALA A 72 9.69 -11.02 -2.50
CA ALA A 72 10.66 -11.73 -3.33
C ALA A 72 9.97 -12.74 -4.29
N GLY A 73 10.59 -12.97 -5.45
CA GLY A 73 10.06 -13.87 -6.47
C GLY A 73 8.88 -13.30 -7.27
N GLY A 74 8.67 -11.98 -7.23
CA GLY A 74 7.63 -11.30 -8.01
C GLY A 74 6.23 -11.42 -7.44
N LYS A 75 6.10 -11.88 -6.18
CA LYS A 75 4.82 -11.96 -5.48
C LYS A 75 4.26 -10.58 -5.20
N GLN A 76 2.95 -10.42 -5.37
CA GLN A 76 2.27 -9.14 -5.17
C GLN A 76 0.91 -9.32 -4.47
N VAL A 77 0.52 -8.33 -3.67
CA VAL A 77 -0.82 -8.19 -3.08
C VAL A 77 -1.33 -6.78 -3.39
N GLU A 78 -2.49 -6.69 -4.02
CA GLU A 78 -3.16 -5.43 -4.31
C GLU A 78 -4.03 -5.02 -3.12
N LEU A 79 -3.86 -3.80 -2.63
CA LEU A 79 -4.74 -3.13 -1.67
C LEU A 79 -5.66 -2.17 -2.41
N ARG A 80 -6.94 -2.18 -2.04
CA ARG A 80 -7.94 -1.20 -2.46
C ARG A 80 -8.81 -0.78 -1.30
N VAL A 81 -9.02 0.52 -1.16
CA VAL A 81 -9.94 1.11 -0.19
C VAL A 81 -10.88 2.06 -0.91
N ASP A 82 -12.18 1.88 -0.69
CA ASP A 82 -13.21 2.61 -1.43
C ASP A 82 -14.52 2.64 -0.64
N ARG A 83 -15.45 3.52 -1.03
CA ARG A 83 -16.74 3.66 -0.36
C ARG A 83 -17.73 2.53 -0.73
N PRO A 84 -18.72 2.23 0.12
CA PRO A 84 -19.78 1.27 -0.19
C PRO A 84 -20.64 1.70 -1.40
N PRO A 85 -21.42 0.78 -1.97
CA PRO A 85 -21.59 -0.61 -1.55
C PRO A 85 -20.45 -1.52 -2.05
N TYR A 86 -19.83 -2.29 -1.15
CA TYR A 86 -19.08 -3.47 -1.59
C TYR A 86 -20.08 -4.52 -2.09
N LYS A 87 -19.89 -4.95 -3.35
CA LYS A 87 -20.66 -6.03 -3.95
C LYS A 87 -19.70 -7.16 -4.23
N CYS A 88 -19.87 -8.25 -3.48
CA CYS A 88 -19.13 -9.45 -3.76
C CYS A 88 -19.65 -10.10 -5.06
N VAL A 89 -18.73 -10.55 -5.91
CA VAL A 89 -19.05 -11.18 -7.20
C VAL A 89 -18.54 -12.61 -7.18
N GLY A 90 -19.42 -13.57 -7.44
CA GLY A 90 -19.07 -15.00 -7.41
C GLY A 90 -19.41 -15.67 -6.08
N THR A 91 -18.63 -16.67 -5.71
CA THR A 91 -18.85 -17.48 -4.49
C THR A 91 -18.10 -16.87 -3.32
N CYS A 92 -18.83 -16.08 -2.53
CA CYS A 92 -18.28 -15.36 -1.39
C CYS A 92 -18.64 -16.05 -0.08
N GLU A 93 -17.63 -16.30 0.74
CA GLU A 93 -17.80 -16.84 2.08
C GLU A 93 -17.82 -15.70 3.10
N ARG A 94 -18.86 -15.66 3.94
CA ARG A 94 -18.92 -14.73 5.06
C ARG A 94 -17.87 -15.12 6.10
N ASP A 95 -17.02 -14.18 6.50
CA ASP A 95 -15.96 -14.41 7.50
C ASP A 95 -15.94 -13.26 8.52
N GLY A 96 -16.65 -13.43 9.63
CA GLY A 96 -16.85 -12.35 10.61
C GLY A 96 -17.56 -11.15 9.99
N ASP A 97 -16.94 -9.97 10.09
CA ASP A 97 -17.40 -8.73 9.45
C ASP A 97 -16.88 -8.55 8.01
N GLY A 98 -16.09 -9.49 7.52
CA GLY A 98 -15.56 -9.51 6.17
C GLY A 98 -16.19 -10.56 5.25
N TRP A 99 -15.55 -10.70 4.09
CA TRP A 99 -15.84 -11.69 3.06
C TRP A 99 -14.54 -12.24 2.52
N TYR A 100 -14.48 -13.56 2.35
CA TYR A 100 -13.42 -14.23 1.61
C TYR A 100 -13.99 -14.74 0.29
N THR A 101 -13.27 -14.53 -0.79
CA THR A 101 -13.64 -15.06 -2.10
C THR A 101 -12.41 -15.67 -2.74
N GLU A 102 -12.58 -16.85 -3.33
CA GLU A 102 -11.60 -17.45 -4.23
C GLU A 102 -12.26 -17.61 -5.59
N HIS A 103 -11.62 -17.09 -6.63
CA HIS A 103 -12.14 -17.14 -7.99
C HIS A 103 -10.99 -17.26 -8.99
N GLU A 104 -11.11 -18.24 -9.89
CA GLU A 104 -10.07 -18.56 -10.87
C GLU A 104 -8.71 -18.81 -10.18
N ASP A 105 -7.73 -17.95 -10.42
CA ASP A 105 -6.38 -18.02 -9.86
C ASP A 105 -6.14 -16.88 -8.84
N ARG A 106 -7.21 -16.28 -8.30
CA ARG A 106 -7.16 -15.15 -7.36
C ARG A 106 -7.90 -15.50 -6.08
N GLN A 107 -7.39 -14.98 -4.98
CA GLN A 107 -8.07 -14.92 -3.70
C GLN A 107 -8.18 -13.47 -3.25
N GLU A 108 -9.26 -13.15 -2.55
CA GLU A 108 -9.46 -11.84 -1.96
C GLU A 108 -10.05 -11.96 -0.56
N TYR A 109 -9.66 -11.01 0.29
CA TYR A 109 -10.33 -10.77 1.56
C TYR A 109 -10.79 -9.32 1.62
N VAL A 110 -12.04 -9.11 2.04
CA VAL A 110 -12.64 -7.79 2.18
C VAL A 110 -13.11 -7.58 3.61
N ALA A 111 -12.52 -6.61 4.30
CA ALA A 111 -13.02 -6.09 5.56
C ALA A 111 -13.97 -4.92 5.28
N VAL A 112 -15.26 -5.10 5.60
CA VAL A 112 -16.28 -4.04 5.41
C VAL A 112 -16.36 -3.21 6.68
N ARG A 113 -16.21 -1.89 6.55
CA ARG A 113 -16.41 -0.92 7.63
C ARG A 113 -17.68 -0.10 7.37
N THR A 114 -18.01 0.81 8.29
CA THR A 114 -19.26 1.58 8.23
C THR A 114 -19.36 2.44 6.97
N ASP A 115 -18.26 3.07 6.55
CA ASP A 115 -18.21 4.11 5.52
C ASP A 115 -17.25 3.80 4.35
N HIS A 116 -16.51 2.70 4.43
CA HIS A 116 -15.59 2.19 3.40
C HIS A 116 -15.37 0.68 3.55
N TYR A 117 -14.71 0.07 2.58
CA TYR A 117 -14.20 -1.29 2.69
C TYR A 117 -12.71 -1.32 2.38
N VAL A 118 -12.00 -2.28 2.98
CA VAL A 118 -10.60 -2.58 2.69
C VAL A 118 -10.56 -3.94 2.00
N ARG A 119 -10.05 -3.98 0.77
CA ARG A 119 -9.92 -5.20 -0.04
C ARG A 119 -8.45 -5.50 -0.31
N LEU A 120 -8.04 -6.73 -0.01
CA LEU A 120 -6.77 -7.29 -0.42
C LEU A 120 -7.00 -8.36 -1.49
N VAL A 121 -6.23 -8.33 -2.57
CA VAL A 121 -6.29 -9.32 -3.66
C VAL A 121 -4.91 -9.87 -3.94
N ALA A 122 -4.80 -11.19 -4.06
CA ALA A 122 -3.56 -11.90 -4.35
C ALA A 122 -3.83 -13.11 -5.26
N PRO A 123 -2.81 -13.68 -5.92
CA PRO A 123 -2.94 -15.01 -6.51
C PRO A 123 -3.38 -16.05 -5.47
N ALA A 124 -4.21 -17.00 -5.88
CA ALA A 124 -4.70 -18.08 -5.03
C ALA A 124 -3.53 -18.89 -4.44
N GLY A 125 -3.59 -19.19 -3.14
CA GLY A 125 -2.54 -19.89 -2.41
C GLY A 125 -1.23 -19.11 -2.19
N GLN A 126 -1.08 -17.88 -2.70
CA GLN A 126 0.15 -17.10 -2.51
C GLN A 126 0.31 -16.61 -1.06
N VAL A 127 -0.79 -16.19 -0.43
CA VAL A 127 -0.89 -15.71 0.95
C VAL A 127 -1.95 -16.54 1.64
N ASP A 128 -1.73 -16.93 2.90
CA ASP A 128 -2.75 -17.65 3.66
C ASP A 128 -3.97 -16.74 3.92
N ARG A 129 -5.19 -17.30 3.80
CA ARG A 129 -6.44 -16.58 4.07
C ARG A 129 -6.44 -15.86 5.42
N ALA A 130 -5.90 -16.51 6.46
CA ALA A 130 -5.82 -15.92 7.80
C ALA A 130 -4.95 -14.65 7.83
N VAL A 131 -3.86 -14.63 7.06
CA VAL A 131 -2.98 -13.46 6.93
C VAL A 131 -3.68 -12.34 6.16
N LEU A 132 -4.41 -12.65 5.08
CA LEU A 132 -5.21 -11.65 4.36
C LEU A 132 -6.31 -11.06 5.25
N LYS A 133 -6.98 -11.90 6.05
CA LYS A 133 -7.98 -11.47 7.04
C LYS A 133 -7.38 -10.51 8.05
N GLU A 134 -6.31 -10.92 8.71
CA GLU A 134 -5.64 -10.12 9.75
C GLU A 134 -5.15 -8.77 9.18
N ALA A 135 -4.55 -8.78 7.99
CA ALA A 135 -4.06 -7.57 7.34
C ALA A 135 -5.19 -6.60 6.96
N ALA A 136 -6.30 -7.09 6.39
CA ALA A 136 -7.42 -6.25 6.00
C ALA A 136 -8.20 -5.68 7.20
N GLU A 137 -8.42 -6.50 8.23
CA GLU A 137 -9.09 -6.07 9.47
C GLU A 137 -8.19 -5.12 10.28
N GLY A 138 -6.88 -5.37 10.29
CA GLY A 138 -5.86 -4.54 10.93
C GLY A 138 -5.43 -3.30 10.13
N ALA A 139 -6.02 -3.04 8.97
CA ALA A 139 -5.70 -1.88 8.14
C ALA A 139 -5.87 -0.58 8.93
N ARG A 140 -4.91 0.31 8.77
CA ARG A 140 -4.80 1.57 9.52
C ARG A 140 -4.69 2.77 8.58
N PRO A 141 -5.29 3.92 8.92
CA PRO A 141 -5.13 5.15 8.15
C PRO A 141 -3.64 5.48 7.98
N ALA A 142 -3.27 5.85 6.75
CA ALA A 142 -1.90 6.24 6.40
C ALA A 142 -1.62 7.70 6.75
N VAL A 143 -2.66 8.53 6.75
CA VAL A 143 -2.63 9.88 7.30
C VAL A 143 -3.07 9.78 8.75
N GLY A 144 -2.25 10.25 9.70
CA GLY A 144 -2.66 10.34 11.10
C GLY A 144 -3.92 11.19 11.24
N ASP A 145 -4.63 11.06 12.36
CA ASP A 145 -5.85 11.83 12.71
C ASP A 145 -5.63 13.35 12.89
N GLY A 146 -4.47 13.87 12.46
CA GLY A 146 -4.05 15.23 12.67
C GLY A 146 -3.35 15.47 14.01
N THR A 147 -3.14 14.43 14.84
CA THR A 147 -2.29 14.57 16.03
C THR A 147 -0.84 14.68 15.60
N PRO A 148 -0.18 15.85 15.78
CA PRO A 148 1.22 15.97 15.40
C PRO A 148 2.06 14.99 16.23
N ALA A 149 2.92 14.23 15.54
CA ALA A 149 3.98 13.48 16.20
C ALA A 149 4.80 14.44 17.09
N PRO A 150 5.34 14.00 18.24
CA PRO A 150 6.20 14.85 19.05
C PRO A 150 7.38 15.34 18.22
N ASP A 151 7.37 16.63 17.92
CA ASP A 151 8.47 17.48 17.42
C ASP A 151 9.81 16.75 17.20
N GLU A 152 9.99 16.14 16.03
CA GLU A 152 11.32 16.09 15.44
C GLU A 152 11.55 17.45 14.80
N ARG A 153 12.27 18.30 15.52
CA ARG A 153 12.62 19.67 15.19
C ARG A 153 13.41 19.72 13.87
N GLY A 154 12.70 19.62 12.75
CA GLY A 154 13.13 20.12 11.46
C GLY A 154 12.97 21.63 11.50
N ASP A 155 14.07 22.35 11.28
CA ASP A 155 14.02 23.78 11.13
C ASP A 155 13.02 24.14 10.02
N GLY A 156 12.04 24.98 10.37
CA GLY A 156 11.00 25.42 9.46
C GLY A 156 11.53 26.35 8.39
N THR A 157 12.38 25.85 7.50
CA THR A 157 12.76 26.52 6.26
C THR A 157 11.90 25.93 5.14
N PRO A 158 10.92 26.68 4.60
CA PRO A 158 10.25 26.29 3.38
C PRO A 158 11.30 26.08 2.28
N ALA A 159 11.31 24.91 1.65
CA ALA A 159 12.07 24.74 0.41
C ALA A 159 11.58 25.82 -0.59
N PRO A 160 12.49 26.57 -1.24
CA PRO A 160 12.07 27.57 -2.19
C PRO A 160 11.22 26.89 -3.29
N PRO A 161 10.19 27.57 -3.81
CA PRO A 161 9.41 27.02 -4.92
C PRO A 161 10.38 26.67 -6.04
N ARG A 162 10.39 25.41 -6.48
CA ARG A 162 11.16 25.02 -7.66
C ARG A 162 10.56 25.82 -8.81
N SER A 163 11.33 26.76 -9.36
CA SER A 163 10.95 27.46 -10.57
C SER A 163 10.60 26.43 -11.65
N PRO A 164 9.61 26.70 -12.52
CA PRO A 164 9.34 25.85 -13.67
C PRO A 164 10.65 25.53 -14.39
N VAL A 165 10.89 24.25 -14.68
CA VAL A 165 12.05 23.86 -15.48
C VAL A 165 11.83 24.48 -16.86
N GLU A 166 12.74 25.34 -17.28
CA GLU A 166 12.67 25.99 -18.58
C GLU A 166 12.86 24.90 -19.64
N ARG A 167 11.77 24.58 -20.34
CA ARG A 167 11.78 23.64 -21.44
C ARG A 167 12.39 24.41 -22.61
N GLY A 168 13.63 24.08 -22.97
CA GLY A 168 14.26 24.68 -24.15
C GLY A 168 13.34 24.51 -25.37
N ASP A 169 13.30 25.55 -26.20
CA ASP A 169 12.50 25.53 -27.43
C ASP A 169 12.93 24.35 -28.32
N LEU A 170 11.95 23.78 -29.02
CA LEU A 170 12.22 22.73 -30.01
C LEU A 170 13.11 23.32 -31.11
N PRO A 171 14.24 22.68 -31.47
CA PRO A 171 15.08 23.17 -32.55
C PRO A 171 14.27 23.24 -33.86
N GLU A 172 14.44 24.31 -34.65
CA GLU A 172 13.74 24.50 -35.93
C GLU A 172 13.96 23.32 -36.89
N ASN A 173 15.17 22.77 -36.87
CA ASN A 173 15.49 21.51 -37.51
C ASN A 173 15.40 20.45 -36.43
N GLY A 174 14.40 19.56 -36.49
CA GLY A 174 14.12 18.54 -35.47
C GLY A 174 15.35 17.76 -34.99
N ASP A 175 15.17 16.91 -33.98
CA ASP A 175 16.23 16.20 -33.23
C ASP A 175 17.21 15.30 -34.03
N GLY A 176 17.18 15.34 -35.36
CA GLY A 176 18.04 14.56 -36.23
C GLY A 176 17.63 13.09 -36.30
N ALA A 177 16.47 12.73 -35.73
CA ALA A 177 15.95 11.37 -35.84
C ALA A 177 15.69 11.03 -37.32
N PRO A 178 16.18 9.88 -37.82
CA PRO A 178 15.85 9.43 -39.16
C PRO A 178 14.34 9.31 -39.33
N ILE A 179 13.80 10.00 -40.33
CA ILE A 179 12.38 9.96 -40.63
C ILE A 179 12.08 8.57 -41.20
N GLN A 180 11.40 7.73 -40.43
CA GLN A 180 10.88 6.48 -40.99
C GLN A 180 9.75 6.83 -41.96
N PRO A 181 9.81 6.39 -43.23
CA PRO A 181 8.69 6.58 -44.12
C PRO A 181 7.49 5.82 -43.53
N THR A 182 6.39 6.53 -43.29
CA THR A 182 5.14 5.93 -42.85
C THR A 182 4.67 4.93 -43.92
N GLY A 183 4.82 3.64 -43.65
CA GLY A 183 4.08 2.61 -44.37
C GLY A 183 2.60 2.67 -43.99
N ALA A 184 1.72 2.13 -44.85
CA ALA A 184 0.30 2.03 -44.53
C ALA A 184 0.14 1.21 -43.23
N GLY A 185 -0.37 1.86 -42.17
CA GLY A 185 -0.69 1.19 -40.92
C GLY A 185 -1.75 0.12 -41.17
N GLY A 186 -1.50 -1.08 -40.67
CA GLY A 186 -2.48 -2.17 -40.57
C GLY A 186 -3.29 -2.08 -39.29
#